data_AF-A0A1D1VS81-F1
#
_entry.id   AF-A0A1D1VS81-F1
#
_cell.length_a   1.000
_cell.length_b   1.000
_cell.length_c   1.000
_cell.angle_alpha   90.00
_cell.angle_beta   90.00
_cell.angle_gamma   90.00
#
_symmetry.space_group_name_H-M   'P 1'
#
loop_
_entity.id
_entity.type
_entity.pdbx_description
1 polymer ?
#
loop_
_entity_poly.entity_id
_entity_poly.type
_entity_poly.pdbx_seq_one_letter_code
_entity_poly.pdbx_strand_id
1 'polypeptide(L)' 'MEDRCILLADSWKTFADQDAVIELKPEELQYEMITISPKVTGSIQPLDVLCFRMYKGCFNTTKPA' A
#
# COMPACT_ATOMS: atom_id res chain seq x y z
N MET A 1 25.99 -3.32 -2.35
CA MET A 1 24.99 -2.51 -1.61
C MET A 1 23.95 -3.49 -1.13
N GLU A 2 23.53 -3.43 0.13
CA GLU A 2 22.44 -4.28 0.61
C GLU A 2 21.14 -3.72 0.06
N ASP A 3 20.47 -4.47 -0.80
CA ASP A 3 19.15 -4.09 -1.30
C ASP A 3 18.15 -4.26 -0.15
N ARG A 4 17.73 -3.11 0.40
CA ARG A 4 16.75 -3.00 1.47
C ARG A 4 15.45 -2.47 0.88
N CYS A 5 14.37 -3.19 1.14
CA CYS A 5 13.03 -2.87 0.68
C CYS A 5 12.14 -2.49 1.88
N ILE A 6 11.31 -1.47 1.72
CA ILE A 6 10.33 -1.09 2.74
C ILE A 6 8.95 -1.41 2.21
N LEU A 7 8.22 -2.25 2.93
CA LEU A 7 6.84 -2.59 2.65
C LEU A 7 5.93 -1.67 3.47
N LEU A 8 5.28 -0.72 2.81
CA LEU A 8 4.28 0.16 3.42
C LEU A 8 2.90 -0.52 3.35
N ALA A 9 2.51 -1.17 4.43
CA ALA A 9 1.22 -1.84 4.54
C ALA A 9 0.14 -0.89 5.09
N ASP A 10 -1.08 -1.04 4.59
CA ASP A 10 -2.24 -0.41 5.23
C ASP A 10 -2.58 -1.13 6.54
N SER A 11 -3.25 -0.43 7.43
CA SER A 11 -3.92 -0.89 8.66
C SER A 11 -5.02 -1.93 8.47
N TRP A 12 -5.20 -2.51 7.28
CA TRP A 12 -6.23 -3.50 7.05
C TRP A 12 -5.94 -4.77 7.84
N LYS A 13 -7.00 -5.41 8.36
CA LYS A 13 -6.89 -6.66 9.12
C LYS A 13 -6.18 -7.77 8.35
N THR A 14 -6.26 -7.76 7.03
CA THR A 14 -5.59 -8.73 6.15
C THR A 14 -4.06 -8.62 6.18
N PHE A 15 -3.51 -7.43 6.49
CA PHE A 15 -2.06 -7.20 6.65
C PHE A 15 -1.63 -7.16 8.12
N ALA A 16 -2.53 -7.46 9.05
CA ALA A 16 -2.20 -7.56 10.47
C ALA A 16 -1.40 -8.83 10.78
N ASP A 17 -1.55 -9.86 9.95
CA ASP A 17 -0.74 -11.08 10.01
C ASP A 17 0.60 -10.83 9.29
N GLN A 18 1.58 -10.35 10.05
CA GLN A 18 2.90 -10.06 9.52
C GLN A 18 3.61 -11.32 9.04
N ASP A 19 3.35 -12.46 9.68
CA ASP A 19 4.01 -13.73 9.37
C ASP A 19 3.58 -14.24 7.99
N ALA A 20 2.28 -14.16 7.67
CA ALA A 20 1.78 -14.49 6.33
C ALA A 20 2.36 -13.59 5.21
N VAL A 21 2.64 -12.32 5.52
CA VAL A 21 3.29 -11.40 4.56
C VAL A 21 4.78 -11.71 4.41
N ILE A 22 5.44 -12.13 5.50
CA ILE A 22 6.85 -12.53 5.51
C ILE A 22 7.07 -13.86 4.77
N GLU A 23 6.10 -14.79 4.78
CA GLU A 23 6.21 -16.04 4.01
C GLU A 23 6.22 -15.82 2.49
N LEU A 24 5.64 -14.72 2.01
CA LEU A 24 5.64 -14.34 0.58
C LEU A 24 6.93 -13.61 0.15
N LYS A 25 7.91 -13.50 1.05
CA LYS A 25 9.13 -12.72 0.87
C LYS A 25 10.15 -13.45 -0.02
N PRO A 26 10.74 -12.78 -1.02
CA PRO A 26 11.95 -13.25 -1.69
C PRO A 26 13.16 -13.32 -0.73
N GLU A 27 13.87 -14.45 -0.71
CA GLU A 27 14.97 -14.74 0.24
C GLU A 27 16.15 -13.74 0.15
N GLU A 28 16.37 -13.16 -1.02
CA GLU A 28 17.57 -12.37 -1.36
C GLU A 28 17.55 -10.92 -0.85
N LEU A 29 16.40 -10.42 -0.41
CA LEU A 29 16.20 -9.01 -0.05
C LEU A 29 15.95 -8.86 1.44
N GLN A 30 16.50 -7.80 2.04
CA GLN A 30 16.13 -7.40 3.39
C GLN A 30 14.87 -6.53 3.33
N TYR A 31 13.88 -6.82 4.17
CA TYR A 31 12.61 -6.08 4.17
C TYR A 31 12.31 -5.56 5.56
N GLU A 32 11.77 -4.35 5.60
CA GLU A 32 11.14 -3.77 6.78
C GLU A 32 9.68 -3.47 6.45
N MET A 33 8.74 -3.95 7.27
CA MET A 33 7.33 -3.66 7.08
C MET A 33 6.89 -2.54 8.02
N ILE A 34 6.34 -1.47 7.45
CA ILE A 34 5.80 -0.32 8.16
C ILE A 34 4.30 -0.29 7.95
N THR A 35 3.54 -0.48 9.03
CA THR A 35 2.08 -0.37 9.00
C THR A 35 1.67 1.09 9.20
N ILE A 36 0.86 1.59 8.27
CA ILE A 36 0.30 2.94 8.35
C ILE A 36 -0.86 2.95 9.34
N SER A 37 -0.95 4.00 10.15
CA SER A 37 -2.06 4.15 11.10
C SER A 37 -3.39 4.37 10.36
N PRO A 38 -4.49 3.68 10.77
CA PRO A 38 -5.76 3.66 10.03
C PRO A 38 -6.40 5.02 9.79
N LYS A 39 -6.10 6.01 10.63
CA LYS A 39 -6.67 7.37 10.51
C LYS A 39 -5.99 8.20 9.42
N VAL A 40 -4.79 7.81 8.99
CA VAL A 40 -3.97 8.59 8.06
C VAL A 40 -3.73 7.86 6.74
N THR A 41 -4.11 6.58 6.64
CA THR A 41 -4.08 5.74 5.44
C THR A 41 -4.39 6.51 4.16
N GLY A 42 -5.61 7.03 4.00
CA GLY A 42 -6.02 7.70 2.75
C GLY A 42 -5.29 9.02 2.45
N SER A 43 -4.51 9.54 3.40
CA SER A 43 -3.71 10.76 3.24
C SER A 43 -2.23 10.48 2.95
N ILE A 44 -1.73 9.28 3.29
CA ILE A 44 -0.29 8.96 3.17
C ILE A 44 0.01 7.71 2.36
N GLN A 45 -0.94 6.79 2.19
CA GLN A 45 -0.80 5.63 1.30
C GLN A 45 -0.64 6.16 -0.13
N PRO A 46 0.51 5.92 -0.80
CA PRO A 46 0.75 6.44 -2.14
C PRO A 46 -0.30 5.96 -3.15
N LEU A 47 -0.79 4.72 -2.99
CA LEU A 47 -1.88 4.17 -3.81
C LEU A 47 -3.18 4.96 -3.67
N ASP A 48 -3.57 5.34 -2.45
CA ASP A 48 -4.79 6.15 -2.20
C ASP A 48 -4.66 7.57 -2.73
N VAL A 49 -3.53 8.21 -2.44
CA VAL A 49 -3.32 9.63 -2.74
C VAL A 49 -3.11 9.87 -4.23
N LEU A 50 -2.35 9.00 -4.89
CA LEU A 50 -1.96 9.19 -6.28
C LEU A 50 -2.80 8.30 -7.21
N CYS A 51 -2.68 6.99 -7.08
CA CYS A 51 -3.24 6.04 -8.05
C CYS A 51 -4.77 6.04 -8.06
N PHE A 52 -5.42 5.91 -6.90
CA PHE A 52 -6.88 5.89 -6.82
C PHE A 52 -7.50 7.26 -7.07
N ARG A 53 -6.81 8.35 -6.70
CA ARG A 53 -7.26 9.71 -7.02
C ARG A 53 -7.26 9.95 -8.53
N MET A 54 -6.19 9.55 -9.22
CA MET A 54 -6.11 9.61 -10.68
C MET A 54 -7.19 8.73 -11.32
N TYR A 55 -7.33 7.49 -10.84
CA TYR A 55 -8.34 6.55 -11.31
C TYR A 55 -9.75 7.15 -11.22
N LYS A 56 -10.17 7.67 -10.05
CA LYS A 56 -11.47 8.34 -9.88
C LYS A 56 -11.65 9.55 -10.82
N GLY A 57 -10.57 10.28 -11.11
CA GLY A 57 -10.59 11.37 -12.09
C GLY A 57 -11.01 10.89 -13.50
N CYS A 58 -10.53 9.71 -13.91
CA CYS A 58 -10.86 9.12 -15.21
C CYS A 58 -12.32 8.65 -15.33
N PHE A 59 -12.96 8.25 -14.23
CA PHE A 59 -14.38 7.82 -14.24
C PHE A 59 -15.37 8.96 -13.98
N ASN A 60 -14.91 10.08 -13.45
CA ASN A 60 -15.77 11.24 -13.23
C ASN A 60 -16.06 12.05 -14.51
N THR A 61 -15.37 11.75 -15.63
CA THR A 61 -15.66 12.33 -16.96
C THR A 61 -16.78 11.61 -17.71
N THR A 62 -17.26 10.46 -17.24
CA THR A 62 -18.48 9.81 -17.76
C THR A 62 -19.68 10.21 -16.91
N LYS A 63 -20.10 11.47 -16.97
CA LYS A 63 -21.50 11.79 -16.69
C LYS A 63 -22.31 11.44 -17.93
N PRO A 64 -23.30 10.53 -17.88
CA PRO A 64 -24.23 10.38 -18.99
C PRO A 64 -24.97 11.72 -19.17
N ALA A 65 -24.98 12.19 -20.43
CA ALA A 65 -25.74 13.35 -20.86
C ALA A 65 -27.25 13.08 -20.75
#